data_AF-A0A7W3T5S7-F1
#
_entry.id   AF-A0A7W3T5S7-F1
#
_cell.length_a   1.000
_cell.length_b   1.000
_cell.length_c   1.000
_cell.angle_alpha   90.00
_cell.angle_beta   90.00
_cell.angle_gamma   90.00
#
_symmetry.space_group_name_H-M   'P 1'
#
loop_
_entity.id
_entity.type
_entity.pdbx_description
1 polymer ?
#
loop_
_entity_poly.entity_id
_entity_poly.type
_entity_poly.pdbx_seq_one_letter_code
_entity_poly.pdbx_strand_id
1 'polypeptide(L)'
;QDPDPLAAAVHHTVRTALDPVAGALRAATGLSPRIALGNTASALVGTARVLRAARPDRAELTGSLLLRLLARPPLDTAGRVLPDPDGDPTGGYLRRSCCLYYRVPGGGTCGDCVLNTRARRPRPR
;
A
#
# COMPACT_ATOMS: atom_id res chain seq x y z
N GLN A 1 14.85 -15.86 14.62
CA GLN A 1 15.31 -14.77 13.75
C GLN A 1 14.24 -14.51 12.70
N ASP A 2 13.97 -13.25 12.38
CA ASP A 2 13.05 -12.90 11.30
C ASP A 2 13.68 -13.35 9.96
N PRO A 3 12.98 -14.13 9.12
CA PRO A 3 13.51 -14.63 7.85
C PRO A 3 13.81 -13.52 6.83
N ASP A 4 13.33 -12.29 7.04
CA ASP A 4 13.66 -11.14 6.21
C ASP A 4 13.99 -9.89 7.06
N PRO A 5 15.27 -9.72 7.46
CA PRO A 5 15.69 -8.63 8.34
C PRO A 5 15.51 -7.25 7.70
N LEU A 6 15.60 -7.13 6.36
CA LEU A 6 15.40 -5.84 5.68
C LEU A 6 13.93 -5.43 5.71
N ALA A 7 13.00 -6.33 5.38
CA ALA A 7 11.58 -6.01 5.50
C ALA A 7 11.19 -5.74 6.96
N ALA A 8 11.78 -6.45 7.93
CA ALA A 8 11.54 -6.21 9.34
C ALA A 8 11.97 -4.79 9.75
N ALA A 9 13.18 -4.38 9.36
CA ALA A 9 13.72 -3.06 9.65
C ALA A 9 12.86 -1.96 9.00
N VAL A 10 12.56 -2.07 7.70
CA VAL A 10 11.74 -1.07 6.99
C VAL A 10 10.32 -1.02 7.56
N HIS A 11 9.70 -2.17 7.86
CA HIS A 11 8.39 -2.23 8.48
C HIS A 11 8.40 -1.50 9.84
N HIS A 12 9.39 -1.80 10.69
CA HIS A 12 9.54 -1.13 11.97
C HIS A 12 9.70 0.39 11.82
N THR A 13 10.60 0.85 10.94
CA THR A 13 10.80 2.28 10.68
C THR A 13 9.51 2.97 10.24
N VAL A 14 8.78 2.37 9.30
CA VAL A 14 7.52 2.93 8.78
C VAL A 14 6.45 3.02 9.87
N ARG A 15 6.30 1.97 10.69
CA ARG A 15 5.33 1.94 11.79
C ARG A 15 5.68 2.97 12.86
N THR A 16 6.94 3.00 13.32
CA THR A 16 7.41 3.95 14.32
C THR A 16 7.23 5.40 13.86
N ALA A 17 7.45 5.70 12.58
CA ALA A 17 7.27 7.04 12.04
C ALA A 17 5.79 7.43 11.88
N LEU A 18 4.93 6.51 11.40
CA LEU A 18 3.57 6.85 10.97
C LEU A 18 2.49 6.58 12.02
N ASP A 19 2.73 5.70 13.00
CA ASP A 19 1.75 5.41 14.04
C ASP A 19 1.41 6.62 14.92
N PRO A 20 2.39 7.45 15.35
CA PRO A 20 2.08 8.67 16.08
C PRO A 20 1.23 9.64 15.25
N VAL A 21 1.54 9.76 13.95
CA VAL A 21 0.78 10.61 13.01
C VAL A 21 -0.64 10.10 12.84
N ALA A 22 -0.82 8.78 12.67
CA ALA A 22 -2.15 8.17 12.59
C ALA A 22 -2.97 8.37 13.87
N GLY A 23 -2.33 8.28 15.04
CA GLY A 23 -2.94 8.59 16.33
C GLY A 23 -3.38 10.04 16.44
N ALA A 24 -2.51 10.99 16.06
CA ALA A 24 -2.83 12.42 16.05
C ALA A 24 -3.99 12.75 15.11
N LEU A 25 -4.00 12.19 13.89
CA LEU A 25 -5.10 12.37 12.93
C LEU A 25 -6.42 11.75 13.43
N ARG A 26 -6.36 10.60 14.11
CA ARG A 26 -7.53 9.99 14.74
C ARG A 26 -8.11 10.94 15.80
N ALA A 27 -7.26 11.49 16.66
CA ALA A 27 -7.69 12.39 17.73
C ALA A 27 -8.25 13.71 17.18
N ALA A 28 -7.59 14.30 16.18
CA ALA A 28 -7.97 15.60 15.63
C ALA A 28 -9.19 15.56 14.70
N THR A 29 -9.36 14.49 13.90
CA THR A 29 -10.36 14.46 12.83
C THR A 29 -11.28 13.24 12.86
N GLY A 30 -11.09 12.32 13.80
CA GLY A 30 -11.79 11.04 13.81
C GLY A 30 -11.36 10.07 12.71
N LEU A 31 -10.23 10.30 12.03
CA LEU A 31 -9.77 9.45 10.93
C LEU A 31 -9.67 7.98 11.36
N SER A 32 -10.32 7.06 10.64
CA SER A 32 -10.29 5.62 11.00
C SER A 32 -8.87 5.04 10.96
N PRO A 33 -8.44 4.24 11.95
CA PRO A 33 -7.17 3.53 11.91
C PRO A 33 -7.02 2.63 10.67
N ARG A 34 -8.14 2.06 10.18
CA ARG A 34 -8.16 1.24 8.95
C ARG A 34 -7.90 2.09 7.69
N ILE A 35 -8.34 3.34 7.69
CA ILE A 35 -8.05 4.27 6.58
C ILE A 35 -6.57 4.67 6.64
N ALA A 36 -6.05 5.03 7.82
CA ALA A 36 -4.64 5.38 8.01
C ALA A 36 -3.71 4.23 7.57
N LEU A 37 -3.98 3.00 8.03
CA LEU A 37 -3.23 1.81 7.65
C LEU A 37 -3.28 1.55 6.13
N GLY A 38 -4.47 1.72 5.52
CA GLY A 38 -4.62 1.65 4.08
C GLY A 38 -3.85 2.72 3.32
N ASN A 39 -3.72 3.93 3.89
CA ASN A 39 -2.92 5.01 3.31
C ASN A 39 -1.42 4.68 3.40
N THR A 40 -0.95 4.15 4.54
CA THR A 40 0.43 3.67 4.70
C THR A 40 0.78 2.60 3.66
N ALA A 41 -0.07 1.58 3.50
CA ALA A 41 0.17 0.52 2.52
C ALA A 41 0.23 1.06 1.08
N SER A 42 -0.71 1.94 0.70
CA SER A 42 -0.74 2.58 -0.63
C SER A 42 0.47 3.47 -0.87
N ALA A 43 0.93 4.20 0.15
CA ALA A 43 2.15 5.00 0.06
C ALA A 43 3.38 4.14 -0.19
N LEU A 44 3.51 2.96 0.47
CA LEU A 44 4.59 2.02 0.20
C LEU A 44 4.57 1.52 -1.25
N VAL A 45 3.39 1.22 -1.79
CA VAL A 45 3.23 0.83 -3.21
C VAL A 45 3.66 1.97 -4.13
N GLY A 46 3.24 3.21 -3.85
CA GLY A 46 3.67 4.39 -4.59
C GLY A 46 5.19 4.59 -4.55
N THR A 47 5.81 4.47 -3.38
CA THR A 47 7.26 4.53 -3.20
C THR A 47 7.98 3.46 -4.01
N ALA A 48 7.48 2.22 -4.01
CA ALA A 48 8.05 1.16 -4.81
C ALA A 48 7.99 1.47 -6.31
N ARG A 49 6.87 2.00 -6.82
CA ARG A 49 6.76 2.44 -8.22
C ARG A 49 7.80 3.49 -8.58
N VAL A 50 7.97 4.51 -7.73
CA VAL A 50 8.99 5.56 -7.92
C VAL A 50 10.41 4.98 -7.90
N LEU A 51 10.73 4.14 -6.91
CA LEU A 51 12.06 3.54 -6.78
C LEU A 51 12.40 2.64 -7.96
N ARG A 52 11.45 1.84 -8.46
CA ARG A 52 11.66 0.97 -9.62
C ARG A 52 11.91 1.76 -10.89
N ALA A 53 11.19 2.87 -11.09
CA ALA A 53 11.41 3.77 -12.22
C ALA A 53 12.77 4.48 -12.13
N ALA A 54 13.16 4.95 -10.94
CA ALA A 54 14.42 5.65 -10.72
C ALA A 54 15.65 4.71 -10.70
N ARG A 55 15.46 3.45 -10.30
CA ARG A 55 16.50 2.42 -10.17
C ARG A 55 16.07 1.12 -10.84
N PRO A 56 16.05 1.06 -12.19
CA PRO A 56 15.69 -0.15 -12.92
C PRO A 56 16.58 -1.35 -12.54
N ASP A 57 17.85 -1.10 -12.19
CA ASP A 57 18.81 -2.10 -11.70
C ASP A 57 18.37 -2.81 -10.40
N ARG A 58 17.43 -2.22 -9.65
CA ARG A 58 16.91 -2.74 -8.38
C ARG A 58 15.43 -3.08 -8.46
N ALA A 59 14.83 -3.08 -9.64
CA ALA A 59 13.38 -3.14 -9.76
C ALA A 59 12.75 -4.39 -9.14
N GLU A 60 13.37 -5.56 -9.35
CA GLU A 60 12.93 -6.83 -8.76
C GLU A 60 13.08 -6.83 -7.24
N LEU A 61 14.24 -6.40 -6.72
CA LEU A 61 14.50 -6.32 -5.29
C LEU A 61 13.47 -5.42 -4.58
N THR A 62 13.17 -4.25 -5.17
CA THR A 62 12.15 -3.34 -4.65
C THR A 62 10.76 -3.97 -4.66
N GLY A 63 10.40 -4.68 -5.73
CA GLY A 63 9.14 -5.42 -5.82
C GLY A 63 9.03 -6.49 -4.75
N SER A 64 10.03 -7.36 -4.62
CA SER A 64 10.05 -8.41 -3.59
C SER A 64 9.99 -7.84 -2.18
N LEU A 65 10.71 -6.75 -1.90
CA LEU A 65 10.66 -6.08 -0.60
C LEU A 65 9.25 -5.52 -0.31
N LEU A 66 8.61 -4.87 -1.29
CA LEU A 66 7.24 -4.39 -1.14
C LEU A 66 6.27 -5.53 -0.80
N LEU A 67 6.35 -6.65 -1.52
CA LEU A 67 5.48 -7.81 -1.26
C LEU A 67 5.67 -8.34 0.16
N ARG A 68 6.92 -8.45 0.63
CA ARG A 68 7.24 -8.89 2.00
C ARG A 68 6.79 -7.88 3.07
N LEU A 69 6.83 -6.58 2.78
CA LEU A 69 6.28 -5.55 3.67
C LEU A 69 4.74 -5.62 3.75
N LEU A 70 4.06 -5.77 2.61
CA LEU A 70 2.61 -5.84 2.55
C LEU A 70 2.04 -7.14 3.13
N ALA A 71 2.85 -8.22 3.20
CA ALA A 71 2.46 -9.48 3.83
C ALA A 71 2.62 -9.47 5.37
N ARG A 72 3.20 -8.41 5.95
CA ARG A 72 3.42 -8.32 7.40
C ARG A 72 2.24 -7.68 8.12
N PRO A 73 1.82 -8.21 9.28
CA PRO A 73 0.82 -7.55 10.11
C PRO A 73 1.29 -6.17 10.62
N PRO A 74 0.41 -5.16 10.68
CA PRO A 74 -1.01 -5.21 10.27
C PRO A 74 -1.27 -4.90 8.79
N LEU A 75 -0.24 -4.61 7.98
CA LEU A 75 -0.38 -4.19 6.58
C LEU A 75 -1.02 -5.25 5.67
N ASP A 76 -0.89 -6.52 6.03
CA ASP A 76 -1.56 -7.67 5.40
C ASP A 76 -3.09 -7.54 5.33
N THR A 77 -3.69 -6.76 6.23
CA THR A 77 -5.12 -6.49 6.25
C THR A 77 -5.55 -5.30 5.37
N ALA A 78 -4.60 -4.48 4.90
CA ALA A 78 -4.86 -3.17 4.31
C ALA A 78 -5.36 -3.21 2.87
N GLY A 79 -5.07 -4.30 2.15
CA GLY A 79 -5.37 -4.43 0.73
C GLY A 79 -4.92 -5.77 0.17
N ARG A 80 -4.82 -5.87 -1.15
CA ARG A 80 -4.23 -7.00 -1.84
C ARG A 80 -3.48 -6.54 -3.08
N VAL A 81 -2.36 -7.20 -3.35
CA VAL A 81 -1.67 -7.09 -4.64
C VAL A 81 -2.52 -7.83 -5.68
N LEU A 82 -2.64 -7.23 -6.85
CA LEU A 82 -3.34 -7.76 -8.00
C LEU A 82 -2.30 -8.25 -9.00
N PRO A 83 -2.57 -9.35 -9.72
CA PRO A 83 -1.76 -9.72 -10.87
C PRO A 83 -1.73 -8.57 -11.87
N ASP A 84 -0.58 -8.33 -12.47
CA ASP A 84 -0.47 -7.36 -13.55
C ASP A 84 -1.01 -7.96 -14.86
N PRO A 85 -1.91 -7.28 -15.59
CA PRO A 85 -2.30 -7.71 -16.92
C PRO A 85 -1.19 -7.54 -17.96
N ASP A 86 -0.22 -6.64 -17.74
CA ASP A 86 0.83 -6.25 -18.68
C ASP A 86 2.25 -6.68 -18.23
N GLY A 87 2.34 -7.47 -17.15
CA GLY A 87 3.60 -8.10 -16.72
C GLY A 87 4.50 -7.24 -15.82
N ASP A 88 4.03 -6.12 -15.26
CA ASP A 88 4.78 -5.39 -14.23
C ASP A 88 4.91 -6.26 -12.95
N PRO A 89 6.14 -6.59 -12.47
CA PRO A 89 6.35 -7.43 -11.30
C PRO A 89 5.83 -6.85 -9.96
N THR A 90 5.40 -5.59 -9.87
CA THR A 90 4.66 -5.09 -8.69
C THR A 90 3.15 -5.31 -8.75
N GLY A 91 2.59 -5.54 -9.94
CA GLY A 91 1.16 -5.62 -10.14
C GLY A 91 0.37 -4.38 -9.74
N GLY A 92 -0.95 -4.47 -9.88
CA GLY A 92 -1.86 -3.50 -9.27
C GLY A 92 -1.91 -3.68 -7.75
N TYR A 93 -2.38 -2.66 -7.01
CA TYR A 93 -2.74 -2.82 -5.60
C TYR A 93 -4.16 -2.31 -5.38
N LEU A 94 -4.96 -3.06 -4.62
CA LEU A 94 -6.32 -2.67 -4.28
C LEU A 94 -6.51 -2.60 -2.77
N ARG A 95 -6.81 -1.40 -2.27
CA ARG A 95 -7.07 -1.17 -0.84
C ARG A 95 -8.38 -1.83 -0.40
N ARG A 96 -8.44 -2.19 0.89
CA ARG A 96 -9.65 -2.68 1.60
C ARG A 96 -10.36 -1.58 2.41
N SER A 97 -9.97 -0.33 2.21
CA SER A 97 -10.58 0.88 2.77
C SER A 97 -10.62 1.96 1.70
N CYS A 98 -11.41 3.02 1.87
CA CYS A 98 -11.38 4.20 1.00
C CYS A 98 -10.39 5.23 1.56
N CYS A 99 -9.56 5.85 0.71
CA CYS A 99 -8.55 6.85 1.13
C CYS A 99 -9.17 8.24 1.32
N LEU A 100 -10.42 8.42 0.87
CA LEU A 100 -11.15 9.69 0.87
C LEU A 100 -10.51 10.80 0.03
N TYR A 101 -9.51 10.49 -0.82
CA TYR A 101 -8.87 11.47 -1.69
C TYR A 101 -9.87 12.18 -2.62
N TYR A 102 -10.91 11.46 -3.06
CA TYR A 102 -11.99 12.02 -3.87
C TYR A 102 -12.78 13.15 -3.19
N ARG A 103 -12.63 13.33 -1.87
CA ARG A 103 -13.28 14.42 -1.12
C ARG A 103 -12.46 15.71 -1.09
N VAL A 104 -11.20 15.66 -1.52
CA VAL A 104 -10.35 16.85 -1.65
C VAL A 104 -10.82 17.65 -2.87
N PRO A 105 -10.97 18.99 -2.80
CA PRO A 105 -11.29 19.81 -3.97
C PRO A 105 -10.28 19.57 -5.11
N GLY A 106 -10.78 19.26 -6.31
CA GLY A 106 -9.94 18.86 -7.45
C GLY A 106 -9.36 17.44 -7.36
N GLY A 107 -9.68 16.68 -6.31
CA GLY A 107 -9.27 15.31 -6.10
C GLY A 107 -10.10 14.31 -6.92
N GLY A 108 -9.44 13.27 -7.41
CA GLY A 108 -10.07 12.13 -8.08
C GLY A 108 -10.00 10.86 -7.22
N THR A 109 -10.12 9.70 -7.88
CA THR A 109 -9.79 8.42 -7.25
C THR A 109 -8.27 8.25 -7.19
N CYS A 110 -7.75 7.61 -6.12
CA CYS A 110 -6.33 7.24 -6.08
C CYS A 110 -6.05 6.00 -6.95
N GLY A 111 -4.77 5.77 -7.29
CA GLY A 111 -4.35 4.63 -8.11
C GLY A 111 -4.73 3.27 -7.52
N ASP A 112 -4.84 3.17 -6.19
CA ASP A 112 -5.17 1.93 -5.47
C ASP A 112 -6.61 1.93 -4.91
N CYS A 113 -7.50 2.74 -5.50
CA CYS A 113 -8.83 3.02 -4.97
C CYS A 113 -9.72 1.76 -4.91
N VAL A 114 -10.35 1.51 -3.77
CA VAL A 114 -11.30 0.40 -3.56
C VAL A 114 -12.53 0.45 -4.49
N LEU A 115 -12.84 1.63 -5.04
CA LEU A 115 -13.90 1.85 -6.00
C LEU A 115 -13.47 1.57 -7.45
N ASN A 116 -12.18 1.31 -7.69
CA ASN A 116 -11.69 0.97 -9.03
C ASN A 116 -12.16 -0.44 -9.41
N THR A 117 -13.25 -0.51 -10.18
CA THR A 117 -13.94 -1.75 -10.57
C THR A 117 -13.22 -2.55 -11.66
N ARG A 118 -12.14 -2.03 -12.25
CA ARG A 118 -11.29 -2.80 -13.19
C ARG A 118 -10.72 -4.08 -12.55
N ALA A 119 -10.63 -4.14 -11.22
CA ALA A 119 -10.17 -5.28 -10.44
C ALA A 119 -11.27 -6.27 -9.97
N ARG A 120 -12.52 -6.10 -10.41
CA ARG A 120 -13.69 -6.92 -10.02
C ARG A 120 -14.23 -7.79 -11.17
N ARG A 121 -13.38 -8.50 -11.92
CA ARG A 121 -13.87 -9.64 -12.71
C ARG A 121 -14.17 -10.82 -11.78
N PRO A 122 -15.39 -11.40 -11.76
CA PRO A 122 -15.69 -12.58 -10.96
C PRO A 122 -14.85 -13.78 -11.43
N ARG A 123 -14.53 -14.72 -10.53
CA ARG A 123 -14.02 -16.04 -10.93
C ARG A 123 -15.13 -16.76 -11.73
N PRO A 124 -14.83 -17.42 -12.86
CA PRO A 124 -15.79 -18.33 -13.47
C PRO A 124 -16.12 -19.42 -12.44
N ARG A 125 -17.41 -19.77 -12.36
CA ARG A 125 -17.90 -20.91 -11.57
C ARG A 125 -17.47 -22.22 -12.23
#